data_AF-A0A261CC77-F1
#
_entry.id   AF-A0A261CC77-F1
#
_cell.length_a   1.000
_cell.length_b   1.000
_cell.length_c   1.000
_cell.angle_alpha   90.00
_cell.angle_beta   90.00
_cell.angle_gamma   90.00
#
_symmetry.space_group_name_H-M   'P 1'
#
loop_
_entity.id
_entity.type
_entity.pdbx_description
1 polymer ?
#
loop_
_entity_poly.entity_id
_entity_poly.type
_entity_poly.pdbx_seq_one_letter_code
_entity_poly.pdbx_strand_id
1 'polypeptide(L)'
;MSESVEPAASSQIQRAFVTLTIFVIALIGFIGNLAVFMYATNLKIFQNSFGRLSASQSFAEAILCGVFLCFYCPMVLLVRNTRILIGLAYAIPCFTSIYMHLAHNCLLPYVDFGWYFGVNTSADCDVIRFYVDFCKDFGVVAAIAVIDITTIIMIKVTAVETRQTSVALAESEKKRQREITFVKQCLIQGAVFATELVLFFIVSTRQTHPILIFLCTTVAWSMVHTIDPLVLILLNREFRNMLMKNPIRWSNNNSNNRVAASG
;
A
#
# COMPACT_ATOMS: atom_id res chain seq x y z
N MET A 1 -1.87 12.84 43.01
CA MET A 1 -1.68 13.96 42.08
C MET A 1 -0.45 13.64 41.26
N SER A 2 -0.64 12.89 40.17
CA SER A 2 0.43 12.62 39.21
C SER A 2 0.56 13.85 38.32
N GLU A 3 1.64 14.61 38.47
CA GLU A 3 2.02 15.60 37.47
C GLU A 3 2.18 14.86 36.14
N SER A 4 1.21 15.04 35.24
CA SER A 4 1.36 14.67 33.84
C SER A 4 2.40 15.62 33.25
N VAL A 5 3.67 15.23 33.31
CA VAL A 5 4.73 15.88 32.53
C VAL A 5 4.27 15.81 31.08
N GLU A 6 3.87 16.96 30.50
CA GLU A 6 3.58 17.02 29.07
C GLU A 6 4.83 16.53 28.32
N PRO A 7 4.70 15.59 27.37
CA PRO A 7 5.83 15.12 26.61
C PRO A 7 6.49 16.32 25.91
N ALA A 8 7.79 16.49 26.12
CA ALA A 8 8.54 17.60 25.56
C ALA A 8 8.31 17.67 24.04
N ALA A 9 7.91 18.84 23.54
CA ALA A 9 7.66 19.06 22.13
C ALA A 9 8.91 18.74 21.30
N SER A 10 8.71 18.08 20.15
CA SER A 10 9.82 17.68 19.28
C SER A 10 10.62 18.87 18.80
N SER A 11 11.95 18.76 18.86
CA SER A 11 12.86 19.78 18.32
C SER A 11 12.73 19.91 16.81
N GLN A 12 13.11 21.07 16.26
CA GLN A 12 13.07 21.29 14.82
C GLN A 12 13.95 20.30 14.03
N ILE A 13 15.07 19.87 14.62
CA ILE A 13 15.97 18.88 14.00
C ILE A 13 15.29 17.52 13.89
N GLN A 14 14.60 17.07 14.95
CA GLN A 14 13.86 15.81 14.91
C GLN A 14 12.73 15.86 13.87
N ARG A 15 11.99 16.98 13.82
CA ARG A 15 10.95 17.19 12.80
C ARG A 15 11.52 17.13 11.40
N ALA A 16 12.64 17.81 11.14
CA ALA A 16 13.29 17.79 9.83
C ALA A 16 13.74 16.37 9.44
N PHE A 17 14.30 15.59 10.37
CA PHE A 17 14.70 14.21 10.14
C PHE A 17 13.51 13.30 9.80
N VAL A 18 12.44 13.39 10.58
CA VAL A 18 11.20 12.64 10.36
C VAL A 18 10.57 13.00 9.03
N THR A 19 10.44 14.30 8.75
CA THR A 19 9.91 14.80 7.48
C THR A 19 10.74 14.30 6.31
N LEU A 20 12.06 14.40 6.36
CA LEU A 20 12.93 13.93 5.27
C LEU A 20 12.77 12.42 5.04
N THR A 21 12.70 11.64 6.12
CA THR A 21 12.52 10.18 6.05
C THR A 21 11.22 9.82 5.34
N ILE A 22 10.10 10.40 5.79
CA ILE A 22 8.78 10.11 5.21
C ILE A 22 8.67 10.70 3.81
N PHE A 23 9.25 11.86 3.54
CA PHE A 23 9.25 12.47 2.21
C PHE A 23 9.93 11.56 1.19
N VAL A 24 11.10 11.00 1.51
CA VAL A 24 11.81 10.07 0.62
C VAL A 24 10.97 8.81 0.37
N ILE A 25 10.45 8.19 1.43
CA ILE A 25 9.64 6.96 1.30
C ILE A 25 8.40 7.22 0.45
N ALA A 26 7.63 8.27 0.77
CA ALA A 26 6.40 8.61 0.07
C ALA A 26 6.67 9.05 -1.38
N LEU A 27 7.80 9.71 -1.66
CA LEU A 27 8.17 10.08 -3.03
C LEU A 27 8.45 8.84 -3.89
N ILE A 28 9.17 7.85 -3.34
CA ILE A 28 9.41 6.58 -4.02
C ILE A 28 8.08 5.85 -4.27
N GLY A 29 7.23 5.76 -3.25
CA GLY A 29 5.90 5.16 -3.36
C GLY A 29 5.02 5.86 -4.40
N PHE A 30 5.01 7.20 -4.41
CA PHE A 30 4.26 8.01 -5.38
C PHE A 30 4.69 7.74 -6.83
N ILE A 31 6.00 7.80 -7.09
CA ILE A 31 6.56 7.55 -8.43
C ILE A 31 6.30 6.10 -8.87
N GLY A 32 6.54 5.14 -7.97
CA GLY A 32 6.34 3.72 -8.26
C GLY A 32 4.89 3.39 -8.61
N ASN A 33 3.94 3.90 -7.82
CA ASN A 33 2.52 3.68 -8.04
C ASN A 33 1.99 4.38 -9.29
N LEU A 34 2.44 5.61 -9.59
CA LEU A 34 2.10 6.27 -10.86
C LEU A 34 2.64 5.51 -12.07
N ALA A 35 3.86 4.98 -11.99
CA ALA A 35 4.42 4.16 -13.04
C ALA A 35 3.55 2.91 -13.28
N VAL A 36 3.22 2.16 -12.23
CA VAL A 36 2.35 0.98 -12.34
C VAL A 36 0.98 1.34 -12.92
N PHE A 37 0.35 2.41 -12.45
CA PHE A 37 -0.93 2.89 -12.95
C PHE A 37 -0.89 3.22 -14.45
N MET A 38 0.11 4.01 -14.89
CA MET A 38 0.28 4.35 -16.30
C MET A 38 0.45 3.09 -17.15
N TYR A 39 1.26 2.13 -16.74
CA TYR A 39 1.47 0.93 -17.54
C TYR A 39 0.24 0.02 -17.56
N ALA A 40 -0.41 -0.18 -16.42
CA ALA A 40 -1.60 -1.02 -16.32
C ALA A 40 -2.77 -0.47 -17.16
N THR A 41 -2.88 0.85 -17.32
CA THR A 41 -3.93 1.50 -18.13
C THR A 41 -3.60 1.58 -19.63
N ASN A 42 -2.32 1.74 -19.99
CA ASN A 42 -1.94 1.99 -21.39
C ASN A 42 -1.57 0.73 -22.18
N LEU A 43 -1.22 -0.37 -21.52
CA LEU A 43 -0.76 -1.59 -22.18
C LEU A 43 -1.91 -2.58 -22.41
N LYS A 44 -2.15 -2.96 -23.68
CA LYS A 44 -3.18 -3.94 -24.06
C LYS A 44 -3.05 -5.28 -23.32
N ILE A 45 -1.83 -5.72 -23.02
CA ILE A 45 -1.57 -6.97 -22.28
C ILE A 45 -2.10 -6.93 -20.84
N PHE A 46 -2.32 -5.74 -20.27
CA PHE A 46 -2.87 -5.53 -18.93
C PHE A 46 -4.34 -5.09 -18.95
N GLN A 47 -5.02 -5.11 -20.10
CA GLN A 47 -6.47 -4.88 -20.19
C GLN A 47 -7.29 -6.13 -19.78
N ASN A 48 -6.89 -6.76 -18.68
CA ASN A 48 -7.58 -7.88 -18.05
C ASN A 48 -7.99 -7.49 -16.62
N SER A 49 -8.71 -8.36 -15.92
CA SER A 49 -9.19 -8.08 -14.55
C SER A 49 -8.05 -7.72 -13.60
N PHE A 50 -6.91 -8.41 -13.72
CA PHE A 50 -5.72 -8.13 -12.91
C PHE A 50 -5.19 -6.71 -13.16
N GLY A 51 -4.91 -6.34 -14.42
CA GLY A 51 -4.36 -5.02 -14.71
C GLY A 51 -5.32 -3.88 -14.37
N ARG A 52 -6.65 -4.09 -14.49
CA ARG A 52 -7.64 -3.11 -13.99
C ARG A 52 -7.61 -2.98 -12.47
N LEU A 53 -7.51 -4.10 -11.75
CA LEU A 53 -7.38 -4.11 -10.29
C LEU A 53 -6.09 -3.39 -9.85
N SER A 54 -4.94 -3.77 -10.42
CA SER A 54 -3.64 -3.16 -10.13
C SER A 54 -3.60 -1.68 -10.48
N ALA A 55 -4.24 -1.25 -11.58
CA ALA A 55 -4.38 0.16 -11.91
C ALA A 55 -5.18 0.91 -10.83
N SER A 56 -6.33 0.37 -10.42
CA SER A 56 -7.16 0.99 -9.39
C SER A 56 -6.42 1.10 -8.06
N GLN A 57 -5.76 0.02 -7.64
CA GLN A 57 -4.97 -0.01 -6.42
C GLN A 57 -3.83 0.99 -6.49
N SER A 58 -2.95 0.92 -7.48
CA SER A 58 -1.82 1.86 -7.60
C SER A 58 -2.26 3.32 -7.74
N PHE A 59 -3.42 3.61 -8.32
CA PHE A 59 -3.94 4.98 -8.34
C PHE A 59 -4.30 5.48 -6.93
N ALA A 60 -5.00 4.66 -6.14
CA ALA A 60 -5.34 5.00 -4.76
C ALA A 60 -4.08 5.16 -3.89
N GLU A 61 -3.11 4.26 -4.05
CA GLU A 61 -1.80 4.29 -3.38
C GLU A 61 -0.99 5.55 -3.75
N ALA A 62 -1.02 5.96 -5.01
CA ALA A 62 -0.40 7.20 -5.45
C ALA A 62 -1.06 8.44 -4.81
N ILE A 63 -2.40 8.47 -4.69
CA ILE A 63 -3.10 9.55 -4.00
C ILE A 63 -2.66 9.60 -2.53
N LEU A 64 -2.61 8.45 -1.85
CA LEU A 64 -2.21 8.37 -0.44
C LEU A 64 -0.77 8.86 -0.22
N CYS A 65 0.18 8.41 -1.04
CA CYS A 65 1.55 8.91 -1.02
C CYS A 65 1.62 10.42 -1.29
N GLY A 66 0.82 10.91 -2.24
CA GLY A 66 0.68 12.34 -2.52
C GLY A 66 0.14 13.15 -1.33
N VAL A 67 -0.81 12.59 -0.57
CA VAL A 67 -1.31 13.20 0.67
C VAL A 67 -0.18 13.30 1.71
N PHE A 68 0.65 12.27 1.85
CA PHE A 68 1.80 12.31 2.76
C PHE A 68 2.83 13.37 2.34
N LEU A 69 3.11 13.50 1.04
CA LEU A 69 4.04 14.51 0.52
C LEU A 69 3.53 15.94 0.72
N CYS A 70 2.25 16.18 0.39
CA CYS A 70 1.69 17.54 0.35
C CYS A 70 1.12 18.03 1.69
N PHE A 71 0.73 17.11 2.59
CA PHE A 71 0.05 17.47 3.84
C PHE A 71 0.80 16.96 5.07
N TYR A 72 1.18 15.68 5.13
CA TYR A 72 1.88 15.16 6.31
C TYR A 72 3.27 15.80 6.49
N CYS A 73 4.10 15.77 5.45
CA CYS A 73 5.47 16.28 5.52
C CYS A 73 5.53 17.77 5.91
N PRO A 74 4.73 18.68 5.32
CA PRO A 74 4.69 20.08 5.73
C PRO A 74 4.06 20.27 7.12
N MET A 75 3.07 19.46 7.50
CA MET A 75 2.46 19.53 8.83
C MET A 75 3.49 19.26 9.93
N VAL A 76 4.29 18.19 9.79
CA VAL A 76 5.32 17.84 10.77
C VAL A 76 6.43 18.90 10.82
N LEU A 77 6.87 19.38 9.65
CA LEU A 77 7.99 20.32 9.55
C LEU A 77 7.65 21.74 10.04
N LEU A 78 6.42 22.20 9.76
CA LEU A 78 5.97 23.57 10.02
C LEU A 78 5.00 23.67 11.22
N VAL A 79 4.74 22.55 11.91
CA VAL A 79 3.79 22.47 13.03
C VAL A 79 2.41 23.04 12.64
N ARG A 80 1.92 22.67 11.46
CA ARG A 80 0.65 23.16 10.94
C ARG A 80 -0.52 22.40 11.56
N ASN A 81 -1.68 23.03 11.62
CA ASN A 81 -2.91 22.40 12.10
C ASN A 81 -3.26 21.12 11.30
N THR A 82 -3.52 20.01 12.01
CA THR A 82 -3.75 18.67 11.44
C THR A 82 -5.14 18.47 10.86
N ARG A 83 -6.06 19.44 11.07
CA ARG A 83 -7.47 19.36 10.63
C ARG A 83 -7.66 19.02 9.15
N ILE A 84 -6.80 19.52 8.26
CA ILE A 84 -6.90 19.23 6.82
C ILE A 84 -6.61 17.75 6.56
N LEU A 85 -5.53 17.22 7.14
CA LEU A 85 -5.12 15.83 6.96
C LEU A 85 -6.12 14.86 7.60
N ILE A 86 -6.62 15.22 8.77
CA ILE A 86 -7.72 14.54 9.45
C ILE A 86 -8.98 14.52 8.56
N GLY A 87 -9.36 15.65 7.97
CA GLY A 87 -10.51 15.71 7.04
C GLY A 87 -10.34 14.85 5.80
N LEU A 88 -9.14 14.83 5.20
CA LEU A 88 -8.82 13.95 4.07
C LEU A 88 -8.85 12.47 4.47
N ALA A 89 -8.32 12.13 5.66
CA ALA A 89 -8.32 10.78 6.22
C ALA A 89 -9.74 10.26 6.53
N TYR A 90 -10.74 11.14 6.68
CA TYR A 90 -12.14 10.74 6.84
C TYR A 90 -12.95 10.76 5.56
N ALA A 91 -12.56 11.57 4.57
CA ALA A 91 -13.25 11.62 3.28
C ALA A 91 -13.00 10.37 2.42
N ILE A 92 -11.88 9.68 2.63
CA ILE A 92 -11.40 8.59 1.78
C ILE A 92 -11.90 7.19 2.22
N PRO A 93 -12.01 6.84 3.52
CA PRO A 93 -12.57 5.55 3.97
C PRO A 93 -14.06 5.67 4.33
N CYS A 94 -14.92 5.00 3.56
CA CYS A 94 -16.36 5.26 3.59
C CYS A 94 -17.16 4.67 4.77
N PHE A 95 -16.61 3.80 5.63
CA PHE A 95 -17.41 3.17 6.70
C PHE A 95 -16.74 3.12 8.08
N THR A 96 -15.55 2.55 8.21
CA THR A 96 -14.88 2.40 9.52
C THR A 96 -14.54 3.76 10.14
N SER A 97 -13.94 4.65 9.36
CA SER A 97 -13.58 6.01 9.78
C SER A 97 -14.79 6.82 10.23
N ILE A 98 -15.91 6.70 9.51
CA ILE A 98 -17.16 7.39 9.84
C ILE A 98 -17.76 6.84 11.13
N TYR A 99 -17.74 5.53 11.34
CA TYR A 99 -18.24 4.89 12.56
C TYR A 99 -17.45 5.32 13.80
N MET A 100 -16.12 5.33 13.73
CA MET A 100 -15.27 5.79 14.83
C MET A 100 -15.59 7.23 15.26
N HIS A 101 -15.79 8.11 14.27
CA HIS A 101 -16.00 9.53 14.50
C HIS A 101 -17.40 9.89 14.94
N LEU A 102 -18.42 9.38 14.27
CA LEU A 102 -19.81 9.80 14.51
C LEU A 102 -20.50 9.03 15.63
N ALA A 103 -20.15 7.75 15.84
CA ALA A 103 -20.84 6.92 16.82
C ALA A 103 -20.20 6.97 18.22
N HIS A 104 -18.86 7.08 18.30
CA HIS A 104 -18.12 6.91 19.56
C HIS A 104 -17.16 8.06 19.91
N ASN A 105 -17.12 9.14 19.11
CA ASN A 105 -16.22 10.29 19.29
C ASN A 105 -14.72 9.92 19.38
N CYS A 106 -14.30 8.83 18.73
CA CYS A 106 -12.91 8.41 18.68
C CYS A 106 -12.15 9.28 17.68
N LEU A 107 -11.43 10.28 18.17
CA LEU A 107 -10.60 11.14 17.33
C LEU A 107 -9.29 10.45 16.95
N LEU A 108 -8.74 10.79 15.78
CA LEU A 108 -7.40 10.43 15.33
C LEU A 108 -6.39 11.59 15.52
N PRO A 109 -5.97 11.93 16.76
CA PRO A 109 -4.99 12.97 16.98
C PRO A 109 -3.60 12.60 16.47
N TYR A 110 -2.87 13.62 16.04
CA TYR A 110 -1.44 13.50 15.80
C TYR A 110 -0.68 13.58 17.13
N VAL A 111 0.17 12.59 17.40
CA VAL A 111 0.98 12.49 18.61
C VAL A 111 2.42 12.86 18.26
N ASP A 112 2.85 14.03 18.74
CA ASP A 112 4.16 14.59 18.39
C ASP A 112 5.35 13.78 18.93
N PHE A 113 5.20 13.15 20.10
CA PHE A 113 6.26 12.36 20.74
C PHE A 113 6.77 11.22 19.83
N GLY A 114 5.89 10.52 19.11
CA GLY A 114 6.27 9.41 18.23
C GLY A 114 6.03 9.69 16.74
N TRP A 115 5.69 10.92 16.38
CA TRP A 115 5.32 11.36 15.02
C TRP A 115 4.38 10.39 14.30
N TYR A 116 3.20 10.12 14.91
CA TYR A 116 2.20 9.21 14.36
C TYR A 116 0.77 9.69 14.62
N PHE A 117 -0.19 9.13 13.90
CA PHE A 117 -1.61 9.32 14.18
C PHE A 117 -2.11 8.22 15.12
N GLY A 118 -2.50 8.58 16.33
CA GLY A 118 -3.06 7.68 17.32
C GLY A 118 -4.56 7.83 17.42
N VAL A 119 -5.24 6.85 18.02
CA VAL A 119 -6.64 6.96 18.43
C VAL A 119 -6.70 7.43 19.88
N ASN A 120 -7.65 8.29 20.22
CA ASN A 120 -7.84 8.78 21.58
C ASN A 120 -8.07 7.64 22.58
N THR A 121 -7.54 7.74 23.80
CA THR A 121 -7.61 6.66 24.80
C THR A 121 -8.93 6.71 25.58
N SER A 122 -9.88 5.88 25.16
CA SER A 122 -11.08 5.52 25.93
C SER A 122 -11.33 4.02 25.80
N ALA A 123 -12.06 3.43 26.75
CA ALA A 123 -12.35 2.00 26.72
C ALA A 123 -13.06 1.57 25.40
N ASP A 124 -13.98 2.40 24.90
CA ASP A 124 -14.69 2.14 23.64
C ASP A 124 -13.76 2.27 22.44
N CYS A 125 -12.88 3.28 22.42
CA CYS A 125 -11.93 3.48 21.33
C CYS A 125 -10.86 2.39 21.26
N ASP A 126 -10.43 1.84 22.40
CA ASP A 126 -9.49 0.71 22.45
C ASP A 126 -10.11 -0.57 21.89
N VAL A 127 -11.39 -0.83 22.19
CA VAL A 127 -12.15 -1.96 21.62
C VAL A 127 -12.25 -1.80 20.11
N ILE A 128 -12.63 -0.61 19.62
CA ILE A 128 -12.73 -0.35 18.19
C ILE A 128 -11.37 -0.53 17.50
N ARG A 129 -10.32 0.09 18.04
CA ARG A 129 -8.95 -0.01 17.53
C ARG A 129 -8.49 -1.47 17.40
N PHE A 130 -8.77 -2.32 18.39
CA PHE A 130 -8.31 -3.69 18.37
C PHE A 130 -9.18 -4.61 17.50
N TYR A 131 -10.51 -4.54 17.63
CA TYR A 131 -11.39 -5.47 16.94
C TYR A 131 -11.78 -5.02 15.54
N VAL A 132 -12.05 -3.73 15.35
CA VAL A 132 -12.58 -3.19 14.09
C VAL A 132 -11.46 -2.84 13.11
N ASP A 133 -10.32 -2.38 13.59
CA ASP A 133 -9.15 -2.17 12.72
C ASP A 133 -8.30 -3.43 12.67
N PHE A 134 -7.61 -3.75 13.77
CA PHE A 134 -6.60 -4.81 13.76
C PHE A 134 -7.17 -6.20 13.44
N CYS A 135 -8.12 -6.73 14.22
CA CYS A 135 -8.62 -8.09 14.01
C CYS A 135 -9.34 -8.25 12.66
N LYS A 136 -10.12 -7.25 12.24
CA LYS A 136 -10.83 -7.29 10.96
C LYS A 136 -9.86 -7.21 9.78
N ASP A 137 -8.91 -6.27 9.77
CA ASP A 137 -7.97 -6.15 8.65
C ASP A 137 -7.01 -7.35 8.59
N PHE A 138 -6.51 -7.81 9.74
CA PHE A 138 -5.68 -9.02 9.81
C PHE A 138 -6.46 -10.26 9.38
N GLY A 139 -7.72 -10.40 9.82
CA GLY A 139 -8.60 -11.50 9.43
C GLY A 139 -8.89 -11.54 7.93
N VAL A 140 -9.14 -10.38 7.32
CA VAL A 140 -9.33 -10.26 5.86
C VAL A 140 -8.07 -10.69 5.11
N VAL A 141 -6.89 -10.21 5.51
CA VAL A 141 -5.64 -10.60 4.86
C VAL A 141 -5.32 -12.08 5.06
N ALA A 142 -5.59 -12.64 6.24
CA ALA A 142 -5.43 -14.07 6.48
C ALA A 142 -6.36 -14.90 5.58
N ALA A 143 -7.63 -14.47 5.41
CA ALA A 143 -8.57 -15.14 4.52
C ALA A 143 -8.13 -15.09 3.05
N ILE A 144 -7.64 -13.94 2.58
CA ILE A 144 -7.07 -13.78 1.23
C ILE A 144 -5.88 -14.72 1.05
N ALA A 145 -4.96 -14.80 2.02
CA ALA A 145 -3.82 -15.69 1.96
C ALA A 145 -4.22 -17.18 1.84
N VAL A 146 -5.28 -17.60 2.55
CA VAL A 146 -5.82 -18.97 2.44
C VAL A 146 -6.37 -19.23 1.03
N ILE A 147 -7.13 -18.29 0.47
CA ILE A 147 -7.68 -18.40 -0.89
C ILE A 147 -6.54 -18.48 -1.92
N ASP A 148 -5.52 -17.64 -1.78
CA ASP A 148 -4.36 -17.59 -2.66
C ASP A 148 -3.55 -18.89 -2.62
N ILE A 149 -3.26 -19.42 -1.43
CA ILE A 149 -2.56 -20.70 -1.26
C ILE A 149 -3.37 -21.84 -1.88
N THR A 150 -4.69 -21.88 -1.62
CA THR A 150 -5.59 -22.89 -2.20
C THR A 150 -5.60 -22.80 -3.73
N THR A 151 -5.60 -21.58 -4.27
CA THR A 151 -5.55 -21.32 -5.71
C THR A 151 -4.23 -21.81 -6.32
N ILE A 152 -3.08 -21.59 -5.67
CA ILE A 152 -1.79 -22.13 -6.12
C ILE A 152 -1.80 -23.66 -6.13
N ILE A 153 -2.34 -24.29 -5.10
CA ILE A 153 -2.44 -25.75 -5.01
C ILE A 153 -3.31 -26.28 -6.15
N MET A 154 -4.50 -25.70 -6.35
CA MET A 154 -5.42 -26.07 -7.43
C MET A 154 -4.75 -25.94 -8.81
N ILE A 155 -4.11 -24.80 -9.10
CA ILE A 155 -3.40 -24.58 -10.36
C ILE A 155 -2.33 -25.65 -10.59
N LYS A 156 -1.58 -26.04 -9.55
CA LYS A 156 -0.54 -27.07 -9.66
C LYS A 156 -1.11 -28.48 -9.84
N VAL A 157 -2.23 -28.79 -9.21
CA VAL A 157 -2.89 -30.11 -9.33
C VAL A 157 -3.53 -30.26 -10.72
N THR A 158 -4.34 -29.29 -11.15
CA THR A 158 -4.99 -29.31 -12.48
C THR A 158 -3.96 -29.31 -13.63
N ALA A 159 -2.80 -28.69 -13.41
CA ALA A 159 -1.69 -28.71 -14.35
C ALA A 159 -1.10 -30.11 -14.62
N VAL A 160 -1.18 -31.04 -13.66
CA VAL A 160 -0.65 -32.41 -13.81
C VAL A 160 -1.57 -33.27 -14.68
N GLU A 161 -2.88 -32.99 -14.67
CA GLU A 161 -3.89 -33.82 -15.36
C GLU A 161 -4.05 -33.50 -16.86
N THR A 162 -3.46 -32.42 -17.36
CA THR A 162 -3.75 -31.92 -18.73
C THR A 162 -2.72 -32.39 -19.76
N ARG A 163 -3.08 -33.37 -20.61
CA ARG A 163 -2.33 -33.78 -21.83
C ARG A 163 -2.66 -32.84 -23.00
N GLN A 164 -1.75 -31.93 -23.37
CA GLN A 164 -1.90 -31.01 -24.51
C GLN A 164 -0.75 -31.14 -25.52
N THR A 165 -1.00 -30.75 -26.78
CA THR A 165 0.00 -30.66 -27.85
C THR A 165 1.11 -29.66 -27.51
N SER A 166 2.32 -29.84 -28.03
CA SER A 166 3.53 -29.10 -27.60
C SER A 166 3.44 -27.57 -27.69
N VAL A 167 2.77 -27.02 -28.71
CA VAL A 167 2.59 -25.56 -28.88
C VAL A 167 1.53 -25.01 -27.92
N ALA A 168 0.38 -25.69 -27.81
CA ALA A 168 -0.68 -25.32 -26.86
C ALA A 168 -0.20 -25.44 -25.41
N LEU A 169 0.65 -26.42 -25.12
CA LEU A 169 1.30 -26.62 -23.84
C LEU A 169 2.20 -25.42 -23.50
N ALA A 170 3.07 -24.98 -24.41
CA ALA A 170 3.98 -23.86 -24.18
C ALA A 170 3.25 -22.53 -23.91
N GLU A 171 2.12 -22.29 -24.55
CA GLU A 171 1.30 -21.09 -24.31
C GLU A 171 0.53 -21.18 -22.98
N SER A 172 -0.04 -22.35 -22.68
CA SER A 172 -0.69 -22.68 -21.40
C SER A 172 0.28 -22.53 -20.22
N GLU A 173 1.53 -22.99 -20.35
CA GLU A 173 2.56 -22.84 -19.32
C GLU A 173 2.93 -21.39 -19.06
N LYS A 174 3.06 -20.56 -20.11
CA LYS A 174 3.32 -19.12 -19.95
C LYS A 174 2.18 -18.42 -19.22
N LYS A 175 0.93 -18.76 -19.54
CA LYS A 175 -0.25 -18.24 -18.85
C LYS A 175 -0.25 -18.66 -17.37
N ARG A 176 -0.03 -19.95 -17.09
CA ARG A 176 0.07 -20.50 -15.74
C ARG A 176 1.16 -19.84 -14.90
N GLN A 177 2.34 -19.61 -15.48
CA GLN A 177 3.43 -18.93 -14.77
C GLN A 177 3.08 -17.48 -14.42
N ARG A 178 2.35 -16.77 -15.28
CA ARG A 178 1.82 -15.43 -14.97
C ARG A 178 0.84 -15.50 -13.80
N GLU A 179 -0.11 -16.43 -13.83
CA GLU A 179 -1.08 -16.64 -12.74
C GLU A 179 -0.38 -16.94 -11.40
N ILE A 180 0.58 -17.86 -11.37
CA ILE A 180 1.39 -18.16 -10.17
C ILE A 180 2.15 -16.93 -9.70
N THR A 181 2.69 -16.12 -10.63
CA THR A 181 3.42 -14.91 -10.30
C THR A 181 2.51 -13.85 -9.68
N PHE A 182 1.25 -13.75 -10.14
CA PHE A 182 0.25 -12.87 -9.53
C PHE A 182 -0.10 -13.32 -8.11
N VAL A 183 -0.34 -14.61 -7.88
CA VAL A 183 -0.65 -15.07 -6.52
C VAL A 183 0.54 -14.86 -5.57
N LYS A 184 1.78 -15.06 -6.04
CA LYS A 184 2.98 -14.70 -5.27
C LYS A 184 3.05 -13.22 -4.90
N GLN A 185 2.64 -12.33 -5.80
CA GLN A 185 2.57 -10.88 -5.51
C GLN A 185 1.60 -10.62 -4.35
N CYS A 186 0.38 -11.15 -4.46
CA CYS A 186 -0.66 -10.97 -3.44
C CYS A 186 -0.21 -11.52 -2.06
N LEU A 187 0.42 -12.70 -2.02
CA LEU A 187 0.95 -13.25 -0.77
C LEU A 187 2.05 -12.39 -0.13
N ILE A 188 2.96 -11.81 -0.94
CA ILE A 188 4.03 -10.95 -0.42
C ILE A 188 3.46 -9.62 0.07
N GLN A 189 2.57 -9.00 -0.71
CA GLN A 189 1.90 -7.75 -0.31
C GLN A 189 1.07 -7.94 0.95
N GLY A 190 0.30 -9.03 1.03
CA GLY A 190 -0.46 -9.40 2.22
C GLY A 190 0.43 -9.63 3.45
N ALA A 191 1.58 -10.30 3.30
CA ALA A 191 2.52 -10.49 4.40
C ALA A 191 3.14 -9.17 4.89
N VAL A 192 3.46 -8.26 3.96
CA VAL A 192 3.98 -6.91 4.28
C VAL A 192 2.92 -6.11 5.05
N PHE A 193 1.67 -6.11 4.58
CA PHE A 193 0.57 -5.44 5.26
C PHE A 193 0.28 -6.06 6.64
N ALA A 194 0.23 -7.38 6.77
CA ALA A 194 0.03 -8.05 8.06
C ALA A 194 1.16 -7.74 9.06
N THR A 195 2.40 -7.62 8.57
CA THR A 195 3.54 -7.21 9.40
C THR A 195 3.36 -5.78 9.90
N GLU A 196 2.93 -4.87 9.03
CA GLU A 196 2.63 -3.49 9.41
C GLU A 196 1.54 -3.42 10.48
N LEU A 197 0.43 -4.16 10.34
CA LEU A 197 -0.62 -4.22 11.35
C LEU A 197 -0.09 -4.67 12.72
N VAL A 198 0.75 -5.71 12.74
CA VAL A 198 1.37 -6.18 13.99
C VAL A 198 2.31 -5.12 14.57
N LEU A 199 3.11 -4.46 13.74
CA LEU A 199 3.99 -3.37 14.18
C LEU A 199 3.18 -2.22 14.78
N PHE A 200 2.13 -1.78 14.09
CA PHE A 200 1.33 -0.61 14.46
C PHE A 200 0.47 -0.86 15.70
N PHE A 201 -0.24 -1.99 15.77
CA PHE A 201 -1.22 -2.23 16.84
C PHE A 201 -0.64 -2.95 18.06
N ILE A 202 0.39 -3.79 17.86
CA ILE A 202 0.91 -4.66 18.92
C ILE A 202 2.30 -4.20 19.39
N VAL A 203 3.24 -3.99 18.46
CA VAL A 203 4.63 -3.69 18.85
C VAL A 203 4.77 -2.25 19.34
N SER A 204 4.13 -1.29 18.67
CA SER A 204 4.23 0.14 19.01
C SER A 204 3.75 0.46 20.43
N THR A 205 2.71 -0.24 20.92
CA THR A 205 2.11 -0.03 22.26
C THR A 205 3.03 -0.46 23.40
N ARG A 206 4.06 -1.26 23.09
CA ARG A 206 5.09 -1.69 24.05
C ARG A 206 6.34 -0.81 24.03
N GLN A 207 6.43 0.14 23.09
CA GLN A 207 7.60 1.00 22.95
C GLN A 207 7.48 2.23 23.84
N THR A 208 8.57 2.57 24.51
CA THR A 208 8.72 3.84 25.25
C THR A 208 9.61 4.82 24.50
N HIS A 209 10.41 4.33 23.53
CA HIS A 209 11.30 5.17 22.73
C HIS A 209 10.58 5.76 21.50
N PRO A 210 10.64 7.09 21.29
CA PRO A 210 9.88 7.78 20.25
C PRO A 210 10.25 7.34 18.84
N ILE A 211 11.54 7.05 18.61
CA ILE A 211 12.04 6.55 17.31
C ILE A 211 11.48 5.16 17.02
N LEU A 212 11.37 4.27 18.02
CA LEU A 212 10.81 2.93 17.81
C LEU A 212 9.31 3.00 17.53
N ILE A 213 8.57 3.90 18.21
CA ILE A 213 7.16 4.17 17.89
C ILE A 213 7.04 4.63 16.44
N PHE A 214 7.81 5.65 16.03
CA PHE A 214 7.83 6.17 14.66
C PHE A 214 8.11 5.08 13.61
N LEU A 215 9.10 4.23 13.87
CA LEU A 215 9.45 3.11 12.99
C LEU A 215 8.33 2.08 12.87
N CYS A 216 7.70 1.71 13.99
CA CYS A 216 6.61 0.71 14.02
C CYS A 216 5.27 1.25 13.52
N THR A 217 5.13 2.57 13.38
CA THR A 217 3.87 3.22 12.99
C THR A 217 4.01 3.88 11.62
N THR A 218 4.34 5.16 11.58
CA THR A 218 4.35 5.98 10.35
C THR A 218 5.31 5.46 9.30
N VAL A 219 6.50 4.97 9.68
CA VAL A 219 7.44 4.39 8.70
C VAL A 219 6.92 3.06 8.19
N ALA A 220 6.49 2.15 9.06
CA ALA A 220 5.93 0.86 8.64
C ALA A 220 4.75 1.05 7.68
N TRP A 221 3.81 1.94 8.03
CA TRP A 221 2.68 2.33 7.19
C TRP A 221 3.15 2.86 5.82
N SER A 222 4.04 3.85 5.80
CA SER A 222 4.56 4.43 4.55
C SER A 222 5.30 3.41 3.69
N MET A 223 5.99 2.45 4.32
CA MET A 223 6.72 1.39 3.63
C MET A 223 5.80 0.41 2.91
N VAL A 224 4.61 0.09 3.43
CA VAL A 224 3.62 -0.75 2.73
C VAL A 224 3.32 -0.16 1.35
N HIS A 225 2.95 1.12 1.31
CA HIS A 225 2.57 1.83 0.08
C HIS A 225 3.72 1.99 -0.92
N THR A 226 4.96 1.86 -0.45
CA THR A 226 6.17 1.88 -1.28
C THR A 226 6.59 0.48 -1.75
N ILE A 227 6.43 -0.53 -0.91
CA ILE A 227 6.78 -1.92 -1.23
C ILE A 227 5.80 -2.50 -2.26
N ASP A 228 4.52 -2.14 -2.18
CA ASP A 228 3.48 -2.60 -3.10
C ASP A 228 3.84 -2.45 -4.59
N PRO A 229 4.11 -1.24 -5.11
CA PRO A 229 4.49 -1.08 -6.51
C PRO A 229 5.85 -1.74 -6.82
N LEU A 230 6.76 -1.85 -5.85
CA LEU A 230 8.05 -2.53 -6.05
C LEU A 230 7.86 -4.03 -6.26
N VAL A 231 7.00 -4.69 -5.48
CA VAL A 231 6.67 -6.11 -5.65
C VAL A 231 6.06 -6.37 -7.03
N LEU A 232 5.12 -5.52 -7.45
CA LEU A 232 4.52 -5.57 -8.78
C LEU A 232 5.56 -5.42 -9.90
N ILE A 233 6.44 -4.43 -9.80
CA ILE A 233 7.49 -4.19 -10.80
C ILE A 233 8.48 -5.36 -10.84
N LEU A 234 8.98 -5.82 -9.69
CA LEU A 234 10.03 -6.84 -9.62
C LEU A 234 9.55 -8.21 -10.10
N LEU A 235 8.33 -8.61 -9.73
CA LEU A 235 7.80 -9.93 -10.06
C LEU A 235 7.25 -10.01 -11.48
N ASN A 236 6.75 -8.90 -12.04
CA ASN A 236 6.27 -8.90 -13.42
C ASN A 236 7.37 -8.52 -14.41
N ARG A 237 7.91 -9.51 -15.13
CA ARG A 237 8.92 -9.29 -16.18
C ARG A 237 8.45 -8.30 -17.25
N GLU A 238 7.16 -8.30 -17.59
CA GLU A 238 6.59 -7.35 -18.56
C GLU A 238 6.73 -5.91 -18.07
N PHE A 239 6.48 -5.62 -16.78
CA PHE A 239 6.70 -4.29 -16.20
C PHE A 239 8.18 -3.90 -16.24
N ARG A 240 9.10 -4.80 -15.87
CA ARG A 240 10.56 -4.53 -15.93
C ARG A 240 11.05 -4.25 -17.33
N ASN A 241 10.65 -5.07 -18.29
CA ASN A 241 11.04 -4.91 -19.69
C ASN A 241 10.53 -3.59 -20.27
N MET A 242 9.39 -3.09 -19.78
CA MET A 242 8.83 -1.80 -20.20
C MET A 242 9.51 -0.61 -19.52
N LEU A 243 9.89 -0.71 -18.24
CA LEU A 243 10.73 0.30 -17.57
C LEU A 243 12.11 0.43 -18.24
N MET A 244 12.67 -0.69 -18.70
CA MET A 244 13.97 -0.70 -19.39
C MET A 244 13.90 -0.33 -20.88
N LYS A 245 12.70 -0.28 -21.49
CA LYS A 245 12.52 0.13 -22.90
C LYS A 245 11.97 1.55 -22.96
N ASN A 246 12.72 2.49 -23.56
CA ASN A 246 12.33 3.90 -23.70
C ASN A 246 10.84 4.08 -24.09
N PRO A 247 10.02 4.78 -23.28
CA PRO A 247 8.58 4.94 -23.52
C PRO A 247 8.27 5.65 -24.86
N ILE A 248 9.19 6.51 -25.32
CA ILE A 248 9.11 7.23 -26.60
C ILE A 248 9.12 6.27 -27.81
N ARG A 249 9.85 5.15 -27.72
CA ARG A 249 10.00 4.21 -28.84
C ARG A 249 8.78 3.28 -28.98
N TRP A 250 8.05 3.04 -27.89
CA TRP A 250 6.85 2.19 -27.91
C TRP A 250 5.61 2.94 -28.42
N SER A 251 5.43 4.22 -28.06
CA SER A 251 4.35 5.06 -28.61
C SER A 251 4.44 5.17 -30.13
N ASN A 252 5.65 5.39 -30.68
CA ASN A 252 5.87 5.45 -32.13
C ASN A 252 5.63 4.13 -32.87
N ASN A 253 5.87 2.98 -32.24
CA ASN A 253 5.59 1.68 -32.87
C ASN A 253 4.10 1.35 -32.88
N ASN A 254 3.34 1.78 -31.86
CA ASN A 254 1.91 1.55 -31.80
C ASN A 254 1.10 2.50 -32.69
N SER A 255 1.56 3.73 -32.91
CA SER A 255 0.99 4.62 -33.92
C SER A 255 1.24 4.08 -35.33
N ASN A 256 2.47 3.64 -35.63
CA ASN A 256 2.80 3.05 -36.94
C ASN A 256 2.01 1.77 -37.24
N ASN A 257 1.81 0.90 -36.25
CA ASN A 257 1.00 -0.32 -36.43
C ASN A 257 -0.50 -0.04 -36.58
N ARG A 258 -1.03 1.08 -36.07
CA ARG A 258 -2.42 1.49 -36.32
C ARG A 258 -2.59 2.04 -37.73
N VAL A 259 -1.63 2.81 -38.22
CA VAL A 259 -1.65 3.35 -39.60
C VAL A 259 -1.51 2.24 -40.63
N ALA A 260 -0.67 1.22 -40.37
CA ALA A 260 -0.49 0.07 -41.25
C ALA A 260 -1.69 -0.91 -41.29
N ALA A 261 -2.55 -0.91 -40.27
CA ALA A 261 -3.76 -1.74 -40.23
C ALA A 261 -5.00 -1.06 -40.84
N SER A 262 -4.86 0.21 -41.24
CA SER A 262 -5.90 1.02 -41.89
C SER A 262 -5.59 1.34 -43.35
N GLY A 263 -4.54 0.73 -43.92
CA GLY A 263 -4.14 0.85 -45.32
C GLY A 263 -4.42 -0.42 -46.11
#